data_AF-A0A6J4UI81-F1
#
_entry.id   AF-A0A6J4UI81-F1
#
_cell.length_a   1.000
_cell.length_b   1.000
_cell.length_c   1.000
_cell.angle_alpha   90.00
_cell.angle_beta   90.00
_cell.angle_gamma   90.00
#
_symmetry.space_group_name_H-M   'P 1'
#
loop_
_entity.id
_entity.type
_entity.pdbx_description
1 polymer ?
#
loop_
_entity_poly.entity_id
_entity_poly.type
_entity_poly.pdbx_seq_one_letter_code
_entity_poly.pdbx_strand_id
1 'polypeptide(L)'
;MSPPDRQRAATAEVRPSPLDPFLRPFLDEVAAREDGFSPMSHGAAAAAAQGWPPSFTEVLFTSARGRGLIEPFRSAAARGRPRWRLSTRGAAWLGRDDRDGHAPADPAAQDGQTA
;
A
#
# COMPACT_ATOMS: atom_id res chain seq x y z
N MET A 1 -10.66 26.64 34.35
CA MET A 1 -9.82 26.94 33.17
C MET A 1 -9.62 25.65 32.40
N SER A 2 -10.38 25.47 31.32
CA SER A 2 -10.26 24.30 30.44
C SER A 2 -9.18 24.56 29.38
N PRO A 3 -8.31 23.60 29.05
CA PRO A 3 -7.45 23.73 27.88
C PRO A 3 -8.30 23.64 26.59
N PRO A 4 -8.04 24.49 25.58
CA PRO A 4 -8.77 24.49 24.32
C PRO A 4 -8.21 23.47 23.31
N ASP A 5 -9.06 23.12 22.35
CA ASP A 5 -8.71 22.64 21.01
C ASP A 5 -7.78 21.41 20.89
N ARG A 6 -8.34 20.22 21.15
CA ARG A 6 -7.89 19.03 20.42
C ARG A 6 -8.33 19.16 18.97
N GLN A 7 -7.43 19.77 18.20
CA GLN A 7 -7.12 19.41 16.82
C GLN A 7 -8.34 19.01 15.98
N ARG A 8 -8.83 20.01 15.22
CA ARG A 8 -9.31 19.79 13.85
C ARG A 8 -8.31 18.87 13.14
N ALA A 9 -8.59 17.57 13.15
CA ALA A 9 -8.03 16.66 12.17
C ALA A 9 -8.63 17.10 10.83
N ALA A 10 -7.93 17.98 10.13
CA ALA A 10 -8.20 18.25 8.73
C ALA A 10 -8.18 16.89 8.03
N THR A 11 -9.37 16.41 7.66
CA THR A 11 -9.55 15.34 6.68
C THR A 11 -8.92 15.85 5.39
N ALA A 12 -7.61 15.68 5.26
CA ALA A 12 -6.90 15.88 4.02
C ALA A 12 -7.56 14.95 3.01
N GLU A 13 -8.29 15.55 2.06
CA GLU A 13 -8.85 14.83 0.92
C GLU A 13 -7.73 14.00 0.30
N VAL A 14 -7.95 12.69 0.25
CA VAL A 14 -7.02 11.75 -0.34
C VAL A 14 -7.08 12.01 -1.84
N ARG A 15 -6.18 12.85 -2.35
CA ARG A 15 -6.06 13.03 -3.80
C ARG A 15 -5.67 11.68 -4.42
N PRO A 16 -6.39 11.23 -5.46
CA PRO A 16 -6.05 10.01 -6.16
C PRO A 16 -4.64 10.16 -6.72
N SER A 17 -3.83 9.14 -6.53
CA SER A 17 -2.46 9.10 -7.01
C SER A 17 -2.35 8.12 -8.16
N PRO A 18 -1.47 8.36 -9.13
CA PRO A 18 -1.21 7.41 -10.21
C PRO A 18 -0.70 6.04 -9.71
N LEU A 19 -0.28 5.94 -8.44
CA LEU A 19 0.12 4.67 -7.84
C LEU A 19 -1.05 3.85 -7.27
N ASP A 20 -2.27 4.41 -7.20
CA ASP A 20 -3.42 3.76 -6.56
C ASP A 20 -3.79 2.40 -7.19
N PRO A 21 -3.79 2.24 -8.53
CA PRO A 21 -4.04 0.93 -9.15
C PRO A 21 -3.03 -0.14 -8.74
N PHE A 22 -1.81 0.25 -8.39
CA PHE A 22 -0.72 -0.67 -8.00
C PHE A 22 -0.65 -0.87 -6.48
N LEU A 23 -1.12 0.12 -5.71
CA LEU A 23 -1.16 0.02 -4.25
C LEU A 23 -2.11 -1.07 -3.79
N ARG A 24 -3.22 -1.30 -4.50
CA ARG A 24 -4.19 -2.34 -4.16
C ARG A 24 -3.56 -3.75 -4.13
N PRO A 25 -3.05 -4.29 -5.24
CA PRO A 25 -2.40 -5.61 -5.25
C PRO A 25 -1.20 -5.68 -4.30
N PHE A 26 -0.45 -4.59 -4.12
CA PHE A 26 0.65 -4.55 -3.15
C PHE A 26 0.16 -4.68 -1.69
N LEU A 27 -0.93 -4.00 -1.33
CA LEU A 27 -1.49 -4.05 0.03
C LEU A 27 -2.15 -5.39 0.31
N ASP A 28 -2.73 -6.06 -0.69
CA ASP A 28 -3.23 -7.43 -0.57
C ASP A 28 -2.08 -8.41 -0.27
N GLU A 29 -0.92 -8.27 -0.93
CA GLU A 29 0.30 -9.02 -0.63
C GLU A 29 0.83 -8.79 0.80
N VAL A 30 0.69 -7.55 1.31
CA VAL A 30 1.03 -7.23 2.70
C VAL A 30 0.05 -7.88 3.67
N ALA A 31 -1.25 -7.86 3.35
CA ALA A 31 -2.32 -8.42 4.18
C ALA A 31 -2.27 -9.94 4.29
N ALA A 32 -1.89 -10.62 3.19
CA ALA A 32 -1.81 -12.07 3.13
C ALA A 32 -0.72 -12.68 4.03
N ARG A 33 0.18 -11.86 4.58
CA ARG A 33 1.34 -12.31 5.37
C ARG A 33 1.09 -12.10 6.86
N GLU A 34 0.76 -13.19 7.55
CA GLU A 34 0.53 -13.19 9.00
C GLU A 34 1.76 -12.72 9.81
N ASP A 35 2.97 -13.14 9.41
CA ASP A 35 4.23 -12.72 10.03
C ASP A 35 4.70 -11.31 9.61
N GLY A 36 3.94 -10.66 8.73
CA GLY A 36 4.22 -9.33 8.22
C GLY A 36 5.17 -9.29 7.02
N PHE A 37 5.04 -8.19 6.29
CA PHE A 37 5.84 -7.88 5.12
C PHE A 37 7.24 -7.36 5.50
N SER A 38 8.26 -7.77 4.75
CA SER A 38 9.63 -7.23 4.80
C SER A 38 10.02 -6.85 3.38
N PRO A 39 10.31 -5.58 3.07
CA PRO A 39 10.71 -5.17 1.73
C PRO A 39 11.90 -5.98 1.20
N MET A 40 12.90 -6.23 2.06
CA MET A 40 14.10 -6.97 1.66
C MET A 40 13.83 -8.45 1.38
N SER A 41 12.95 -9.08 2.15
CA SER A 41 12.73 -10.53 2.06
C SER A 41 11.60 -10.89 1.11
N HIS A 42 10.61 -10.02 0.95
CA HIS A 42 9.37 -10.31 0.24
C HIS A 42 9.17 -9.41 -0.98
N GLY A 43 9.92 -8.31 -1.12
CA GLY A 43 9.72 -7.34 -2.19
C GLY A 43 9.88 -7.93 -3.58
N ALA A 44 10.94 -8.71 -3.82
CA ALA A 44 11.16 -9.36 -5.11
C ALA A 44 10.06 -10.38 -5.46
N ALA A 45 9.58 -11.14 -4.46
CA ALA A 45 8.50 -12.11 -4.67
C ALA A 45 7.16 -11.43 -4.96
N ALA A 46 6.84 -10.35 -4.22
CA ALA A 46 5.65 -9.56 -4.48
C ALA A 46 5.69 -8.89 -5.87
N ALA A 47 6.86 -8.38 -6.29
CA ALA A 47 7.05 -7.85 -7.64
C ALA A 47 6.80 -8.93 -8.70
N ALA A 48 7.39 -10.12 -8.53
CA ALA A 48 7.23 -11.23 -9.46
C ALA A 48 5.77 -11.71 -9.58
N ALA A 49 5.05 -11.80 -8.45
CA ALA A 49 3.65 -12.20 -8.42
C ALA A 49 2.73 -11.26 -9.23
N GLN A 50 3.13 -9.99 -9.34
CA GLN A 50 2.36 -8.94 -10.03
C GLN A 50 2.96 -8.56 -11.40
N GLY A 51 4.04 -9.23 -11.84
CA GLY A 51 4.73 -8.91 -13.09
C GLY A 51 5.45 -7.56 -13.11
N TRP A 52 5.83 -7.02 -11.96
CA TRP A 52 6.50 -5.72 -11.83
C TRP A 52 8.03 -5.82 -11.71
N PRO A 53 8.78 -4.76 -12.05
CA PRO A 53 10.18 -4.64 -11.68
C PRO A 53 10.37 -4.68 -10.15
N PRO A 54 11.40 -5.34 -9.60
CA PRO A 54 11.65 -5.40 -8.16
C PRO A 54 11.72 -4.02 -7.48
N SER A 55 12.36 -3.05 -8.14
CA SER A 55 12.47 -1.66 -7.65
C SER A 55 11.12 -0.95 -7.54
N PHE A 56 10.12 -1.34 -8.34
CA PHE A 56 8.80 -0.73 -8.28
C PHE A 56 8.10 -1.03 -6.94
N THR A 57 8.37 -2.20 -6.34
CA THR A 57 7.83 -2.54 -5.01
C THR A 57 8.34 -1.61 -3.91
N GLU A 58 9.56 -1.07 -4.04
CA GLU A 58 10.09 -0.08 -3.09
C GLU A 58 9.36 1.26 -3.18
N VAL A 59 8.97 1.66 -4.40
CA VAL A 59 8.15 2.86 -4.64
C VAL A 59 6.78 2.69 -4.02
N LEU A 60 6.14 1.54 -4.24
CA LEU A 60 4.83 1.22 -3.64
C LEU A 60 4.90 1.17 -2.12
N PHE A 61 5.92 0.52 -1.57
CA PHE A 61 6.17 0.49 -0.13
C PHE A 61 6.34 1.90 0.46
N THR A 62 7.14 2.75 -0.19
CA THR A 62 7.37 4.13 0.25
C THR A 62 6.09 4.96 0.19
N SER A 63 5.31 4.82 -0.89
CA SER A 63 4.01 5.47 -1.05
C SER A 63 3.01 5.01 0.02
N ALA A 64 2.88 3.70 0.23
CA ALA A 64 1.99 3.11 1.23
C ALA A 64 2.35 3.58 2.66
N ARG A 65 3.65 3.59 2.99
CA ARG A 65 4.15 4.09 4.28
C ARG A 65 3.89 5.58 4.45
N GLY A 66 4.21 6.39 3.44
CA GLY A 66 4.01 7.85 3.48
C GLY A 66 2.56 8.25 3.68
N ARG A 67 1.62 7.42 3.21
CA ARG A 67 0.17 7.59 3.41
C ARG A 67 -0.37 6.94 4.68
N GLY A 68 0.49 6.27 5.45
CA GLY A 68 0.09 5.54 6.65
C GLY A 68 -0.83 4.36 6.38
N LEU A 69 -0.76 3.74 5.20
CA LEU A 69 -1.54 2.52 4.86
C LEU A 69 -0.91 1.26 5.46
N ILE A 70 0.40 1.31 5.72
CA ILE A 70 1.13 0.26 6.43
C ILE A 70 1.81 0.84 7.66
N GLU A 71 1.98 -0.01 8.67
CA GLU A 71 2.62 0.35 9.93
C GLU A 71 3.65 -0.72 10.33
N PRO A 72 4.74 -0.30 11.02
CA PRO A 72 5.70 -1.24 11.56
C PRO A 72 5.11 -1.93 12.79
N PHE A 73 5.33 -3.23 12.93
CA PHE A 73 5.07 -3.98 14.15
C PHE A 73 6.25 -4.91 14.48
N ARG A 74 6.30 -5.34 15.74
CA ARG A 74 7.30 -6.30 16.21
C ARG A 74 6.71 -7.69 16.10
N SER A 75 7.16 -8.46 15.11
CA SER A 75 6.87 -9.89 15.03
C SER A 75 7.79 -10.65 15.98
N ALA A 76 7.24 -11.61 16.73
CA ALA A 76 8.04 -12.51 17.56
C ALA A 76 9.02 -13.35 16.73
N ALA A 77 8.66 -13.66 15.47
CA ALA A 77 9.49 -14.41 14.54
C ALA A 77 10.67 -13.59 13.98
N ALA A 78 10.56 -12.27 13.98
CA ALA A 78 11.59 -11.38 13.44
C ALA A 78 12.46 -10.84 14.56
N ARG A 79 13.61 -11.49 14.82
CA ARG A 79 14.65 -11.16 15.84
C ARG A 79 15.00 -9.65 15.95
N GLY A 80 14.11 -8.84 16.52
CA GLY A 80 14.24 -7.38 16.63
C GLY A 80 14.08 -6.58 15.33
N ARG A 81 13.84 -7.20 14.16
CA ARG A 81 13.66 -6.47 12.89
C ARG A 81 12.18 -6.08 12.70
N PRO A 82 11.87 -4.82 12.37
CA PRO A 82 10.49 -4.41 12.14
C PRO A 82 9.91 -5.13 10.92
N ARG A 83 8.68 -5.64 11.10
CA ARG A 83 7.84 -6.14 10.01
C ARG A 83 6.73 -5.13 9.74
N TRP A 84 6.15 -5.19 8.56
CA TRP A 84 5.11 -4.26 8.14
C TRP A 84 3.80 -4.99 7.99
N ARG A 85 2.73 -4.38 8.48
CA ARG A 85 1.36 -4.89 8.30
C ARG A 85 0.47 -3.75 7.84
N LEU A 86 -0.74 -4.08 7.41
CA LEU A 86 -1.76 -3.06 7.19
C LEU A 86 -2.05 -2.31 8.49
N SER A 87 -2.13 -0.98 8.38
CA SER A 87 -2.72 -0.16 9.44
C SER A 87 -4.25 -0.23 9.36
N THR A 88 -4.93 0.26 10.39
CA THR A 88 -6.39 0.46 10.35
C THR A 88 -6.82 1.32 9.16
N ARG A 89 -6.00 2.32 8.80
CA ARG A 89 -6.23 3.18 7.63
C ARG A 89 -6.04 2.42 6.32
N GLY A 90 -5.03 1.56 6.22
CA GLY A 90 -4.80 0.70 5.06
C GLY A 90 -5.97 -0.26 4.82
N ALA A 91 -6.43 -0.93 5.88
CA ALA A 91 -7.59 -1.81 5.81
C ALA A 91 -8.87 -1.05 5.36
N ALA A 92 -9.09 0.15 5.91
CA ALA A 92 -10.21 0.99 5.48
C ALA A 92 -10.07 1.49 4.03
N TRP A 93 -8.85 1.73 3.54
CA TRP A 93 -8.59 2.12 2.14
C TRP A 93 -8.92 0.96 1.19
N LEU A 94 -8.51 -0.28 1.52
CA LEU A 94 -8.91 -1.48 0.79
C LEU A 94 -10.44 -1.67 0.78
N GLY A 95 -11.12 -1.36 1.87
CA GLY A 95 -12.58 -1.47 1.95
C GLY A 95 -13.37 -0.40 1.16
N ARG A 96 -12.73 0.67 0.67
CA ARG A 96 -13.41 1.74 -0.10
C ARG A 96 -13.54 1.40 -1.58
N ASP A 97 -12.46 0.87 -2.17
CA ASP A 97 -12.44 0.60 -3.61
C ASP A 97 -13.46 -0.46 -4.06
N ASP A 98 -13.81 -1.39 -3.17
CA ASP A 98 -14.87 -2.39 -3.39
C ASP A 98 -16.26 -1.74 -3.57
N ARG A 99 -16.42 -0.47 -3.16
CA ARG A 99 -17.64 0.33 -3.33
C ARG A 99 -17.57 1.31 -4.49
N ASP A 100 -16.36 1.75 -4.85
CA ASP A 100 -16.14 2.81 -5.83
C ASP A 100 -15.72 2.29 -7.22
N GLY A 101 -15.48 0.97 -7.36
CA GLY A 101 -15.35 0.32 -8.66
C GLY A 101 -14.22 0.90 -9.52
N HIS A 102 -13.04 1.19 -8.93
CA HIS A 102 -11.88 1.59 -9.71
C HIS A 102 -11.34 0.35 -10.44
N ALA A 103 -11.88 0.10 -11.64
CA ALA A 103 -11.34 -0.90 -12.54
C ALA A 103 -9.83 -0.62 -12.72
N PRO A 104 -8.96 -1.64 -12.60
CA PRO A 104 -7.55 -1.46 -12.91
C PRO A 104 -7.44 -0.93 -14.34
N ALA A 105 -6.80 0.23 -14.50
CA ALA A 105 -6.43 0.73 -15.81
C ALA A 105 -5.49 -0.32 -16.41
N ASP A 106 -6.01 -1.10 -17.36
CA ASP A 106 -5.29 -2.13 -18.07
C ASP A 106 -4.08 -1.48 -18.80
N PRO A 107 -2.83 -1.74 -18.38
CA PRO A 107 -1.67 -1.15 -19.03
C PRO A 107 -1.40 -1.78 -20.41
N ALA A 108 -2.18 -2.79 -20.86
CA ALA A 108 -1.97 -3.48 -22.11
C ALA A 108 -2.56 -2.80 -23.36
N ALA A 109 -3.18 -1.62 -23.23
CA ALA A 109 -3.85 -0.95 -24.36
C ALA A 109 -2.97 0.06 -25.14
N GLN A 110 -1.64 0.08 -24.96
CA GLN A 110 -0.73 1.00 -25.66
C GLN A 110 0.26 0.31 -26.61
N ASP A 111 -0.13 -0.78 -27.29
CA ASP A 111 0.61 -1.29 -28.45
C ASP A 111 -0.33 -1.45 -29.64
N GLY A 112 -0.56 -0.36 -30.38
CA GLY A 112 -1.52 -0.39 -31.48
C GLY A 112 -1.60 0.83 -32.41
N GLN A 113 -0.61 1.73 -32.41
CA GLN A 113 -0.55 2.78 -33.44
C GLN A 113 0.84 2.81 -34.07
N THR A 114 1.07 1.84 -34.95
CA THR A 114 2.04 1.98 -36.05
C THR A 114 1.28 1.95 -37.37
N ALA A 115 1.73 2.82 -38.28
CA ALA A 115 1.28 3.10 -39.64
C ALA A 115 0.09 4.06 -39.79
#